data_AF-F7M6L5-F1
#
_entry.id   AF-F7M6L5-F1
#
_cell.length_a   1.000
_cell.length_b   1.000
_cell.length_c   1.000
_cell.angle_alpha   90.00
_cell.angle_beta   90.00
_cell.angle_gamma   90.00
#
_symmetry.space_group_name_H-M   'P 1'
#
loop_
_entity.id
_entity.type
_entity.pdbx_description
1 polymer ?
#
loop_
_entity_poly.entity_id
_entity_poly.type
_entity_poly.pdbx_seq_one_letter_code
_entity_poly.pdbx_strand_id
1 'polypeptide(L)'
;MIEAIGVDSFYNNKWAAWGAEIVNPIGCADCHEPKNMDLHISRPSLTEAFSRQGRDITHATPQEMRSLVCAQCHSEYYFKGNIKYPTFPWDKGFTVEDLEKYYDEIGFTDYIHKLSRAPILKAQHPDYEIFKMGIHAQRGVSCADCHMPYNDEGGIKYSDHHIQNPLAVTERTCQTCHRDNKETLCKNVYERQQKANELRTLLEKELAKAHIEAKFTWDIGATENEMQEALLLIRQAQWRWDFGVSSHGGSFHAPQETMRILGHGLNKVFQARMLISKVLVAHGYTDNVPLPDITTKEKAQQYIGLDMAVEKADKDKFLKEIVPEWLQKAKANGRIVN
;
A
#
# COMPACT_ATOMS: atom_id res chain seq x y z
N MET A 1 18.58 -14.84 5.42
CA MET A 1 19.60 -13.78 5.64
C MET A 1 19.45 -13.12 6.99
N ILE A 2 18.28 -12.55 7.33
CA ILE A 2 18.02 -11.93 8.65
C ILE A 2 18.44 -12.87 9.80
N GLU A 3 18.06 -14.15 9.73
CA GLU A 3 18.47 -15.16 10.71
C GLU A 3 20.00 -15.35 10.84
N ALA A 4 20.74 -15.21 9.74
CA ALA A 4 22.18 -15.45 9.70
C ALA A 4 23.01 -14.27 10.22
N ILE A 5 22.56 -13.04 10.01
CA ILE A 5 23.33 -11.82 10.34
C ILE A 5 22.68 -10.94 11.42
N GLY A 6 21.45 -11.25 11.81
CA GLY A 6 20.64 -10.43 12.72
C GLY A 6 19.90 -9.29 12.02
N VAL A 7 18.83 -8.83 12.67
CA VAL A 7 17.95 -7.74 12.21
C VAL A 7 18.72 -6.44 12.03
N ASP A 8 19.50 -6.02 13.03
CA ASP A 8 20.23 -4.74 12.98
C ASP A 8 21.24 -4.69 11.83
N SER A 9 22.02 -5.76 11.65
CA SER A 9 22.98 -5.86 10.55
C SER A 9 22.30 -5.82 9.19
N PHE A 10 21.10 -6.40 9.06
CA PHE A 10 20.35 -6.41 7.81
C PHE A 10 19.81 -5.02 7.45
N TYR A 11 19.18 -4.32 8.39
CA TYR A 11 18.50 -3.06 8.12
C TYR A 11 19.42 -1.82 8.15
N ASN A 12 20.57 -1.88 8.83
CA ASN A 12 21.53 -0.76 8.85
C ASN A 12 22.37 -0.62 7.54
N ASN A 13 21.84 -1.07 6.41
CA ASN A 13 22.50 -1.07 5.12
C ASN A 13 21.61 -0.42 4.04
N LYS A 14 22.23 0.11 2.98
CA LYS A 14 21.49 0.57 1.80
C LYS A 14 20.96 -0.63 1.03
N TRP A 15 19.84 -0.45 0.31
CA TRP A 15 19.25 -1.48 -0.54
C TRP A 15 20.28 -2.18 -1.46
N ALA A 16 21.18 -1.40 -2.06
CA ALA A 16 22.21 -1.90 -2.97
C ALA A 16 23.22 -2.87 -2.34
N ALA A 17 23.38 -2.86 -1.00
CA ALA A 17 24.28 -3.77 -0.30
C ALA A 17 23.83 -5.24 -0.45
N TRP A 18 22.53 -5.47 -0.63
CA TRP A 18 21.94 -6.81 -0.68
C TRP A 18 21.69 -7.33 -2.09
N GLY A 19 22.06 -6.57 -3.11
CA GLY A 19 21.70 -6.87 -4.50
C GLY A 19 22.20 -8.22 -5.03
N ALA A 20 23.36 -8.68 -4.54
CA ALA A 20 23.93 -9.99 -4.88
C ALA A 20 23.49 -11.12 -3.94
N GLU A 21 22.68 -10.82 -2.92
CA GLU A 21 22.28 -11.79 -1.90
C GLU A 21 20.76 -12.04 -1.88
N ILE A 22 19.95 -11.02 -2.13
CA ILE A 22 18.48 -11.12 -2.26
C ILE A 22 18.15 -11.25 -3.75
N VAL A 23 18.22 -12.47 -4.24
CA VAL A 23 18.15 -12.79 -5.68
C VAL A 23 17.11 -13.86 -6.04
N ASN A 24 16.51 -14.48 -5.03
CA ASN A 24 15.41 -15.41 -5.22
C ASN A 24 14.09 -14.65 -5.08
N PRO A 25 13.09 -14.93 -5.95
CA PRO A 25 11.76 -14.37 -5.78
C PRO A 25 11.09 -14.95 -4.52
N ILE A 26 9.93 -14.40 -4.18
CA ILE A 26 9.07 -14.94 -3.12
C ILE A 26 8.87 -16.45 -3.35
N GLY A 27 9.03 -17.24 -2.29
CA GLY A 27 9.03 -18.70 -2.40
C GLY A 27 8.66 -19.42 -1.10
N CYS A 28 8.97 -20.72 -1.05
CA CYS A 28 8.50 -21.63 0.01
C CYS A 28 8.85 -21.13 1.41
N ALA A 29 10.10 -20.73 1.64
CA ALA A 29 10.60 -20.32 2.95
C ALA A 29 10.02 -18.98 3.46
N ASP A 30 9.26 -18.25 2.64
CA ASP A 30 8.57 -17.06 3.11
C ASP A 30 7.30 -17.40 3.90
N CYS A 31 6.69 -18.55 3.60
CA CYS A 31 5.41 -18.98 4.17
C CYS A 31 5.47 -20.34 4.89
N HIS A 32 6.45 -21.19 4.58
CA HIS A 32 6.56 -22.56 5.08
C HIS A 32 7.87 -22.81 5.83
N GLU A 33 7.78 -23.50 6.96
CA GLU A 33 8.94 -24.01 7.67
C GLU A 33 9.60 -25.11 6.82
N PRO A 34 10.90 -24.96 6.43
CA PRO A 34 11.54 -25.90 5.50
C PRO A 34 11.57 -27.37 5.94
N LYS A 35 11.49 -27.66 7.25
CA LYS A 35 11.60 -29.04 7.76
C LYS A 35 10.30 -29.84 7.69
N ASN A 36 9.18 -29.22 8.03
CA ASN A 36 7.88 -29.89 8.15
C ASN A 36 6.82 -29.34 7.19
N MET A 37 7.13 -28.25 6.48
CA MET A 37 6.24 -27.55 5.55
C MET A 37 5.00 -26.91 6.21
N ASP A 38 4.99 -26.76 7.53
CA ASP A 38 3.92 -26.05 8.22
C ASP A 38 3.94 -24.55 7.85
N LEU A 39 2.77 -23.92 7.84
CA LEU A 39 2.69 -22.47 7.69
C LEU A 39 3.39 -21.79 8.87
N HIS A 40 4.28 -20.85 8.59
CA HIS A 40 5.00 -20.09 9.60
C HIS A 40 5.13 -18.62 9.20
N ILE A 41 5.33 -17.76 10.20
CA ILE A 41 5.65 -16.35 10.00
C ILE A 41 7.16 -16.21 10.04
N SER A 42 7.75 -15.95 8.88
CA SER A 42 9.20 -15.76 8.68
C SER A 42 9.65 -14.32 8.96
N ARG A 43 8.71 -13.36 9.04
CA ARG A 43 9.01 -11.93 9.22
C ARG A 43 8.70 -11.48 10.66
N PRO A 44 9.72 -11.15 11.48
CA PRO A 44 9.52 -10.74 12.88
C PRO A 44 8.60 -9.52 13.05
N SER A 45 8.63 -8.58 12.10
CA SER A 45 7.82 -7.36 12.13
C SER A 45 6.31 -7.63 12.26
N LEU A 46 5.80 -8.72 11.69
CA LEU A 46 4.40 -9.12 11.82
C LEU A 46 4.10 -9.60 13.25
N THR A 47 4.93 -10.50 13.77
CA THR A 47 4.83 -11.00 15.16
C THR A 47 4.88 -9.87 16.16
N GLU A 48 5.81 -8.93 15.98
CA GLU A 48 5.96 -7.76 16.84
C GLU A 48 4.74 -6.83 16.75
N ALA A 49 4.15 -6.65 15.57
CA ALA A 49 2.96 -5.82 15.42
C ALA A 49 1.76 -6.35 16.21
N PHE A 50 1.50 -7.65 16.15
CA PHE A 50 0.47 -8.27 16.98
C PHE A 50 0.84 -8.30 18.46
N SER A 51 2.12 -8.51 18.80
CA SER A 51 2.58 -8.45 20.19
C SER A 51 2.32 -7.07 20.81
N ARG A 52 2.51 -5.98 20.05
CA ARG A 52 2.14 -4.61 20.48
C ARG A 52 0.63 -4.41 20.70
N GLN A 53 -0.20 -5.24 20.07
CA GLN A 53 -1.65 -5.31 20.34
C GLN A 53 -2.02 -6.25 21.50
N GLY A 54 -1.03 -6.86 22.18
CA GLY A 54 -1.27 -7.87 23.20
C GLY A 54 -1.74 -9.23 22.65
N ARG A 55 -1.49 -9.50 21.37
CA ARG A 55 -1.89 -10.73 20.68
C ARG A 55 -0.67 -11.60 20.36
N ASP A 56 -0.72 -12.85 20.80
CA ASP A 56 0.27 -13.85 20.44
C ASP A 56 -0.19 -14.64 19.21
N ILE A 57 0.47 -14.39 18.07
CA ILE A 57 0.10 -15.03 16.79
C ILE A 57 0.49 -16.50 16.72
N THR A 58 1.28 -17.02 17.65
CA THR A 58 1.62 -18.46 17.69
C THR A 58 0.40 -19.33 18.02
N HIS A 59 -0.64 -18.72 18.60
CA HIS A 59 -1.94 -19.36 18.86
C HIS A 59 -2.94 -19.17 17.70
N ALA A 60 -2.53 -18.63 16.54
CA ALA A 60 -3.40 -18.48 15.39
C ALA A 60 -3.93 -19.84 14.92
N THR A 61 -5.24 -19.89 14.63
CA THR A 61 -5.86 -21.08 14.06
C THR A 61 -5.31 -21.37 12.66
N PRO A 62 -5.40 -22.62 12.16
CA PRO A 62 -5.02 -22.93 10.77
C PRO A 62 -5.71 -22.04 9.73
N GLN A 63 -6.97 -21.65 9.97
CA GLN A 63 -7.71 -20.76 9.07
C GLN A 63 -7.20 -19.31 9.11
N GLU A 64 -6.78 -18.81 10.27
CA GLU A 64 -6.15 -17.48 10.37
C GLU A 64 -4.78 -17.47 9.70
N MET A 65 -3.99 -18.53 9.87
CA MET A 65 -2.67 -18.66 9.25
C MET A 65 -2.72 -18.57 7.72
N ARG A 66 -3.80 -19.05 7.10
CA ARG A 66 -4.08 -18.93 5.65
C ARG A 66 -4.26 -17.49 5.14
N SER A 67 -4.33 -16.50 6.05
CA SER A 67 -4.28 -15.07 5.73
C SER A 67 -3.04 -14.38 6.33
N LEU A 68 -2.58 -14.81 7.50
CA LEU A 68 -1.42 -14.21 8.18
C LEU A 68 -0.12 -14.37 7.39
N VAL A 69 0.08 -15.48 6.68
CA VAL A 69 1.26 -15.64 5.81
C VAL A 69 1.30 -14.60 4.67
N CYS A 70 0.13 -14.16 4.19
CA CYS A 70 0.01 -13.07 3.21
C CYS A 70 0.28 -11.71 3.87
N ALA A 71 -0.21 -11.50 5.09
CA ALA A 71 -0.07 -10.27 5.87
C ALA A 71 1.38 -9.92 6.23
N GLN A 72 2.33 -10.84 6.06
CA GLN A 72 3.76 -10.54 6.20
C GLN A 72 4.24 -9.47 5.21
N CYS A 73 3.55 -9.34 4.08
CA CYS A 73 3.91 -8.41 2.99
C CYS A 73 2.72 -7.53 2.59
N HIS A 74 1.52 -8.08 2.54
CA HIS A 74 0.30 -7.40 2.09
C HIS A 74 -0.35 -6.59 3.21
N SER A 75 0.37 -5.56 3.66
CA SER A 75 -0.02 -4.70 4.77
C SER A 75 0.57 -3.30 4.65
N GLU A 76 -0.04 -2.33 5.31
CA GLU A 76 0.50 -1.00 5.51
C GLU A 76 1.74 -1.05 6.40
N TYR A 77 2.79 -0.32 6.00
CA TYR A 77 4.04 -0.25 6.74
C TYR A 77 4.76 1.08 6.54
N TYR A 78 5.59 1.42 7.53
CA TYR A 78 6.56 2.50 7.42
C TYR A 78 7.94 2.04 7.89
N PHE A 79 8.94 2.90 7.70
CA PHE A 79 10.30 2.68 8.18
C PHE A 79 10.56 3.43 9.49
N LYS A 80 10.68 2.68 10.58
CA LYS A 80 10.89 3.22 11.92
C LYS A 80 12.37 3.46 12.23
N GLY A 81 12.65 4.63 12.79
CA GLY A 81 13.97 5.00 13.31
C GLY A 81 15.08 5.08 12.26
N ASN A 82 16.32 5.24 12.73
CA ASN A 82 17.48 5.48 11.86
C ASN A 82 17.86 4.27 11.01
N ILE A 83 17.62 3.06 11.51
CA ILE A 83 17.87 1.81 10.78
C ILE A 83 16.77 1.49 9.76
N LYS A 84 15.70 2.31 9.68
CA LYS A 84 14.59 2.13 8.74
C LYS A 84 13.92 0.75 8.83
N TYR A 85 13.65 0.29 10.05
CA TYR A 85 13.04 -1.01 10.30
C TYR A 85 11.57 -1.04 9.85
N PRO A 86 11.16 -1.97 8.96
CA PRO A 86 9.77 -2.12 8.55
C PRO A 86 8.86 -2.36 9.75
N THR A 87 7.89 -1.50 9.94
CA THR A 87 6.99 -1.53 11.09
C THR A 87 5.55 -1.36 10.62
N PHE A 88 4.67 -2.24 11.08
CA PHE A 88 3.23 -2.10 10.86
C PHE A 88 2.62 -1.17 11.93
N PRO A 89 1.93 -0.08 11.55
CA PRO A 89 1.41 0.95 12.46
C PRO A 89 0.09 0.53 13.16
N TRP A 90 0.02 -0.73 13.61
CA TRP A 90 -1.22 -1.36 14.04
C TRP A 90 -1.54 -1.22 15.53
N ASP A 91 -0.73 -0.49 16.27
CA ASP A 91 -0.83 -0.36 17.74
C ASP A 91 -2.19 0.15 18.22
N LYS A 92 -2.96 0.84 17.35
CA LYS A 92 -4.30 1.37 17.64
C LYS A 92 -5.45 0.62 16.99
N GLY A 93 -5.18 -0.29 16.06
CA GLY A 93 -6.19 -0.95 15.24
C GLY A 93 -5.76 -1.06 13.78
N PHE A 94 -6.70 -1.41 12.91
CA PHE A 94 -6.49 -1.56 11.46
C PHE A 94 -7.25 -0.54 10.62
N THR A 95 -8.06 0.33 11.24
CA THR A 95 -8.83 1.33 10.49
C THR A 95 -7.94 2.46 10.00
N VAL A 96 -8.31 3.11 8.89
CA VAL A 96 -7.56 4.27 8.37
C VAL A 96 -7.42 5.37 9.43
N GLU A 97 -8.43 5.54 10.28
CA GLU A 97 -8.42 6.49 11.39
C GLU A 97 -7.49 6.07 12.55
N ASP A 98 -7.43 4.77 12.89
CA ASP A 98 -6.51 4.28 13.93
C ASP A 98 -5.05 4.46 13.52
N LEU A 99 -4.72 4.14 12.27
CA LEU A 99 -3.38 4.29 11.72
C LEU A 99 -3.01 5.78 11.55
N GLU A 100 -3.94 6.64 11.14
CA GLU A 100 -3.74 8.10 11.13
C GLU A 100 -3.39 8.60 12.54
N LYS A 101 -4.18 8.20 13.54
CA LYS A 101 -3.95 8.58 14.93
C LYS A 101 -2.60 8.06 15.45
N TYR A 102 -2.19 6.87 15.05
CA TYR A 102 -0.87 6.33 15.39
C TYR A 102 0.23 7.23 14.84
N TYR A 103 0.18 7.53 13.54
CA TYR A 103 1.19 8.35 12.88
C TYR A 103 1.26 9.78 13.43
N ASP A 104 0.10 10.38 13.73
CA ASP A 104 0.03 11.72 14.29
C ASP A 104 0.60 11.77 15.72
N GLU A 105 0.34 10.76 16.56
CA GLU A 105 0.89 10.69 17.93
C GLU A 105 2.41 10.57 17.96
N ILE A 106 3.01 9.89 16.97
CA ILE A 106 4.47 9.76 16.87
C ILE A 106 5.11 10.87 16.02
N GLY A 107 4.32 11.81 15.49
CA GLY A 107 4.79 12.90 14.63
C GLY A 107 5.44 12.42 13.32
N PHE A 108 4.99 11.28 12.78
CA PHE A 108 5.62 10.66 11.61
C PHE A 108 5.19 11.32 10.30
N THR A 109 6.11 11.38 9.34
CA THR A 109 5.90 11.87 7.99
C THR A 109 6.86 11.16 7.05
N ASP A 110 6.35 10.61 5.95
CA ASP A 110 7.17 9.95 4.93
C ASP A 110 7.95 10.97 4.11
N TYR A 111 7.27 12.04 3.69
CA TYR A 111 7.87 13.11 2.92
C TYR A 111 7.09 14.42 3.02
N ILE A 112 7.76 15.53 2.76
CA ILE A 112 7.13 16.83 2.59
C ILE A 112 6.75 17.01 1.13
N HIS A 113 5.48 17.27 0.84
CA HIS A 113 4.99 17.43 -0.51
C HIS A 113 5.60 18.69 -1.16
N LYS A 114 6.30 18.56 -2.30
CA LYS A 114 7.05 19.66 -2.94
C LYS A 114 6.21 20.89 -3.30
N LEU A 115 4.95 20.70 -3.70
CA LEU A 115 4.05 21.81 -4.07
C LEU A 115 3.43 22.49 -2.83
N SER A 116 2.57 21.77 -2.10
CA SER A 116 1.84 22.32 -0.96
C SER A 116 2.67 22.48 0.31
N ARG A 117 3.83 21.85 0.44
CA ARG A 117 4.61 21.73 1.69
C ARG A 117 3.90 20.96 2.80
N ALA A 118 2.84 20.21 2.47
CA ALA A 118 2.13 19.37 3.45
C ALA A 118 3.01 18.19 3.90
N PRO A 119 3.02 17.83 5.20
CA PRO A 119 3.66 16.62 5.70
C PRO A 119 2.81 15.39 5.38
N ILE A 120 3.25 14.54 4.45
CA ILE A 120 2.45 13.43 3.90
C ILE A 120 2.75 12.09 4.58
N LEU A 121 1.68 11.30 4.74
CA LEU A 121 1.73 9.86 4.97
C LEU A 121 1.55 9.14 3.65
N LYS A 122 2.39 8.16 3.36
CA LYS A 122 2.24 7.23 2.24
C LYS A 122 1.58 5.96 2.76
N ALA A 123 0.56 5.48 2.06
CA ALA A 123 -0.01 4.16 2.31
C ALA A 123 0.57 3.12 1.34
N GLN A 124 0.78 1.88 1.77
CA GLN A 124 1.35 0.79 1.01
C GLN A 124 0.45 -0.43 1.16
N HIS A 125 -0.21 -0.84 0.07
CA HIS A 125 -0.98 -2.07 -0.05
C HIS A 125 -1.60 -2.62 1.26
N PRO A 126 -2.53 -1.88 1.89
CA PRO A 126 -3.19 -2.28 3.14
C PRO A 126 -4.23 -3.39 2.91
N ASP A 127 -3.85 -4.45 2.18
CA ASP A 127 -4.76 -5.50 1.75
C ASP A 127 -5.29 -6.27 2.96
N TYR A 128 -4.45 -6.63 3.93
CA TYR A 128 -4.87 -7.35 5.14
C TYR A 128 -5.84 -6.50 5.97
N GLU A 129 -5.49 -5.25 6.22
CA GLU A 129 -6.30 -4.30 7.01
C GLU A 129 -7.67 -4.10 6.39
N ILE A 130 -7.72 -3.79 5.09
CA ILE A 130 -8.97 -3.59 4.36
C ILE A 130 -9.76 -4.90 4.28
N PHE A 131 -9.10 -6.02 4.00
CA PHE A 131 -9.75 -7.33 3.99
C PHE A 131 -10.43 -7.66 5.32
N LYS A 132 -9.78 -7.40 6.46
CA LYS A 132 -10.35 -7.65 7.79
C LYS A 132 -11.64 -6.87 8.04
N MET A 133 -11.84 -5.74 7.37
CA MET A 133 -13.07 -4.93 7.46
C MET A 133 -14.18 -5.42 6.50
N GLY A 134 -13.86 -6.36 5.61
CA GLY A 134 -14.76 -6.92 4.61
C GLY A 134 -15.62 -8.09 5.11
N ILE A 135 -16.76 -8.29 4.44
CA ILE A 135 -17.70 -9.36 4.82
C ILE A 135 -17.08 -10.76 4.70
N HIS A 136 -16.18 -10.99 3.73
CA HIS A 136 -15.53 -12.29 3.57
C HIS A 136 -14.69 -12.65 4.80
N ALA A 137 -13.83 -11.74 5.27
CA ALA A 137 -13.03 -11.95 6.47
C ALA A 137 -13.90 -12.07 7.73
N GLN A 138 -14.96 -11.25 7.83
CA GLN A 138 -15.93 -11.32 8.94
C GLN A 138 -16.67 -12.66 9.01
N ARG A 139 -16.77 -13.39 7.89
CA ARG A 139 -17.34 -14.74 7.81
C ARG A 139 -16.29 -15.85 7.85
N GLY A 140 -15.03 -15.52 8.10
CA GLY A 140 -13.96 -16.50 8.27
C GLY A 140 -13.36 -17.02 6.96
N VAL A 141 -13.70 -16.45 5.81
CA VAL A 141 -12.99 -16.72 4.55
C VAL A 141 -11.58 -16.16 4.66
N SER A 142 -10.58 -16.90 4.18
CA SER A 142 -9.17 -16.53 4.19
C SER A 142 -8.68 -16.04 2.82
N CYS A 143 -7.52 -15.38 2.78
CA CYS A 143 -6.86 -15.02 1.51
C CYS A 143 -6.69 -16.24 0.60
N ALA A 144 -6.22 -17.36 1.18
CA ALA A 144 -5.97 -18.59 0.44
C ALA A 144 -7.25 -19.26 -0.12
N ASP A 145 -8.43 -19.03 0.45
CA ASP A 145 -9.67 -19.60 -0.10
C ASP A 145 -10.01 -19.05 -1.50
N CYS A 146 -9.58 -17.82 -1.79
CA CYS A 146 -9.79 -17.19 -3.10
C CYS A 146 -8.54 -17.24 -3.98
N HIS A 147 -7.36 -17.00 -3.42
CA HIS A 147 -6.13 -16.84 -4.21
C HIS A 147 -5.28 -18.11 -4.33
N MET A 148 -5.53 -19.12 -3.48
CA MET A 148 -4.84 -20.41 -3.50
C MET A 148 -5.86 -21.55 -3.35
N PRO A 149 -6.84 -21.64 -4.28
CA PRO A 149 -7.92 -22.62 -4.17
C PRO A 149 -7.37 -24.05 -4.16
N TYR A 150 -8.11 -24.96 -3.54
CA TYR A 150 -7.76 -26.37 -3.60
C TYR A 150 -8.01 -26.95 -5.00
N ASN A 151 -7.09 -27.79 -5.44
CA ASN A 151 -7.27 -28.75 -6.51
C ASN A 151 -7.46 -30.15 -5.93
N ASP A 152 -8.06 -31.02 -6.74
CA ASP A 152 -8.16 -32.45 -6.47
C ASP A 152 -7.56 -33.21 -7.65
N GLU A 153 -6.59 -34.06 -7.38
CA GLU A 153 -6.05 -35.01 -8.33
C GLU A 153 -5.99 -36.38 -7.67
N GLY A 154 -6.82 -37.31 -8.16
CA GLY A 154 -6.89 -38.67 -7.62
C GLY A 154 -7.37 -38.74 -6.15
N GLY A 155 -8.19 -37.79 -5.69
CA GLY A 155 -8.68 -37.72 -4.30
C GLY A 155 -7.68 -37.11 -3.30
N ILE A 156 -6.53 -36.63 -3.78
CA ILE A 156 -5.58 -35.87 -2.97
C ILE A 156 -5.83 -34.38 -3.21
N LYS A 157 -6.10 -33.66 -2.13
CA LYS A 157 -6.27 -32.21 -2.16
C LYS A 157 -4.92 -31.51 -2.00
N TYR A 158 -4.65 -30.54 -2.87
CA TYR A 158 -3.47 -29.66 -2.75
C TYR A 158 -3.86 -28.22 -3.04
N SER A 159 -3.14 -27.26 -2.45
CA SER A 159 -3.37 -25.84 -2.71
C SER A 159 -2.66 -25.39 -3.98
N ASP A 160 -3.39 -24.71 -4.85
CA ASP A 160 -2.84 -24.07 -6.04
C ASP A 160 -1.92 -22.91 -5.61
N HIS A 161 -0.62 -23.02 -5.91
CA HIS A 161 0.37 -21.99 -5.59
C HIS A 161 0.55 -20.97 -6.73
N HIS A 162 -0.21 -21.10 -7.82
CA HIS A 162 -0.30 -20.04 -8.82
C HIS A 162 -1.24 -18.94 -8.32
N ILE A 163 -0.73 -18.11 -7.40
CA ILE A 163 -1.45 -16.97 -6.82
C ILE A 163 -1.84 -16.00 -7.94
N GLN A 164 -3.12 -16.01 -8.30
CA GLN A 164 -3.62 -15.29 -9.45
C GLN A 164 -4.95 -14.59 -9.15
N ASN A 165 -5.53 -13.97 -10.18
CA ASN A 165 -6.87 -13.40 -10.10
C ASN A 165 -7.93 -14.51 -9.87
N PRO A 166 -8.67 -14.50 -8.74
CA PRO A 166 -9.67 -15.52 -8.44
C PRO A 166 -10.80 -15.61 -9.48
N LEU A 167 -11.05 -14.53 -10.24
CA LEU A 167 -12.03 -14.48 -11.32
C LEU A 167 -11.65 -15.35 -12.53
N ALA A 168 -10.37 -15.75 -12.64
CA ALA A 168 -9.93 -16.66 -13.70
C ALA A 168 -10.51 -18.07 -13.50
N VAL A 169 -10.61 -18.50 -12.24
CA VAL A 169 -10.94 -19.89 -11.81
C VAL A 169 -12.11 -19.90 -10.80
N THR A 170 -13.19 -19.18 -11.14
CA THR A 170 -14.36 -18.98 -10.27
C THR A 170 -15.00 -20.27 -9.77
N GLU A 171 -14.89 -21.35 -10.54
CA GLU A 171 -15.40 -22.67 -10.21
C GLU A 171 -14.72 -23.28 -8.98
N ARG A 172 -13.42 -23.00 -8.78
CA ARG A 172 -12.64 -23.46 -7.62
C ARG A 172 -12.54 -22.42 -6.50
N THR A 173 -12.94 -21.17 -6.77
CA THR A 173 -12.89 -20.05 -5.82
C THR A 173 -14.30 -19.67 -5.37
N CYS A 174 -14.99 -18.80 -6.11
CA CYS A 174 -16.28 -18.23 -5.74
C CYS A 174 -17.41 -19.27 -5.64
N GLN A 175 -17.50 -20.22 -6.59
CA GLN A 175 -18.62 -21.15 -6.71
C GLN A 175 -18.56 -22.31 -5.70
N THR A 176 -17.49 -22.38 -4.90
CA THR A 176 -17.44 -23.25 -3.72
C THR A 176 -18.49 -22.82 -2.68
N CYS A 177 -18.76 -21.51 -2.59
CA CYS A 177 -19.69 -20.90 -1.63
C CYS A 177 -20.94 -20.28 -2.29
N HIS A 178 -20.81 -19.77 -3.50
CA HIS A 178 -21.88 -19.08 -4.23
C HIS A 178 -22.55 -19.99 -5.27
N ARG A 179 -23.83 -19.74 -5.54
CA ARG A 179 -24.64 -20.52 -6.49
C ARG A 179 -24.88 -19.82 -7.83
N ASP A 180 -24.45 -18.57 -7.95
CA ASP A 180 -24.51 -17.81 -9.21
C ASP A 180 -23.48 -18.32 -10.24
N ASN A 181 -23.72 -18.00 -11.52
CA ASN A 181 -22.77 -18.29 -12.60
C ASN A 181 -21.56 -17.33 -12.60
N LYS A 182 -20.50 -17.74 -13.31
CA LYS A 182 -19.24 -16.99 -13.43
C LYS A 182 -19.46 -15.56 -13.91
N GLU A 183 -20.31 -15.38 -14.92
CA GLU A 183 -20.57 -14.09 -15.55
C GLU A 183 -21.17 -13.10 -14.55
N THR A 184 -22.14 -13.56 -13.75
CA THR A 184 -22.80 -12.74 -12.72
C THR A 184 -21.83 -12.38 -11.60
N LEU A 185 -21.04 -13.35 -11.13
CA LEU A 185 -20.05 -13.10 -10.09
C LEU A 185 -18.97 -12.12 -10.55
N CYS A 186 -18.43 -12.28 -11.76
CA CYS A 186 -17.47 -11.34 -12.33
C CYS A 186 -18.06 -9.94 -12.50
N LYS A 187 -19.29 -9.83 -13.04
CA LYS A 187 -19.99 -8.56 -13.19
C LYS A 187 -20.15 -7.84 -11.85
N ASN A 188 -20.52 -8.57 -10.80
CA ASN A 188 -20.66 -8.03 -9.45
C ASN A 188 -19.34 -7.44 -8.92
N VAL A 189 -18.20 -8.07 -9.21
CA VAL A 189 -16.88 -7.55 -8.84
C VAL A 189 -16.55 -6.28 -9.63
N TYR A 190 -16.71 -6.31 -10.96
CA TYR A 190 -16.41 -5.17 -11.82
C TYR A 190 -17.29 -3.95 -11.49
N GLU A 191 -18.56 -4.15 -11.16
CA GLU A 191 -19.45 -3.04 -10.76
C GLU A 191 -18.95 -2.34 -9.48
N ARG A 192 -18.48 -3.11 -8.49
CA ARG A 192 -17.91 -2.55 -7.25
C ARG A 192 -16.61 -1.80 -7.52
N GLN A 193 -15.74 -2.36 -8.35
CA GLN A 193 -14.51 -1.70 -8.79
C GLN A 193 -14.80 -0.39 -9.51
N GLN A 194 -15.78 -0.38 -10.43
CA GLN A 194 -16.18 0.83 -11.15
C GLN A 194 -16.65 1.93 -10.20
N LYS A 195 -17.55 1.62 -9.26
CA LYS A 195 -18.06 2.60 -8.28
C LYS A 195 -16.95 3.19 -7.41
N ALA A 196 -16.01 2.36 -6.96
CA ALA A 196 -14.85 2.84 -6.21
C ALA A 196 -13.94 3.72 -7.07
N ASN A 197 -13.70 3.34 -8.33
CA ASN A 197 -12.87 4.10 -9.27
C ASN A 197 -13.46 5.47 -9.64
N GLU A 198 -14.79 5.58 -9.74
CA GLU A 198 -15.48 6.86 -9.95
C GLU A 198 -15.17 7.83 -8.79
N LEU A 199 -15.33 7.37 -7.55
CA LEU A 199 -15.05 8.17 -6.36
C LEU A 199 -13.55 8.50 -6.21
N ARG A 200 -12.68 7.53 -6.47
CA ARG A 200 -11.23 7.72 -6.54
C ARG A 200 -10.86 8.85 -7.50
N THR A 201 -11.41 8.82 -8.72
CA THR A 201 -11.10 9.80 -9.77
C THR A 201 -11.52 11.21 -9.36
N LEU A 202 -12.66 11.36 -8.67
CA LEU A 202 -13.09 12.64 -8.12
C LEU A 202 -12.10 13.14 -7.06
N LEU A 203 -11.73 12.29 -6.12
CA LEU A 203 -10.79 12.63 -5.05
C LEU A 203 -9.40 13.01 -5.59
N GLU A 204 -8.85 12.27 -6.54
CA GLU A 204 -7.55 12.57 -7.17
C GLU A 204 -7.52 13.93 -7.84
N LYS A 205 -8.59 14.29 -8.57
CA LYS A 205 -8.73 15.60 -9.20
C LYS A 205 -8.71 16.73 -8.17
N GLU A 206 -9.45 16.56 -7.07
CA GLU A 206 -9.54 17.56 -6.02
C GLU A 206 -8.24 17.66 -5.19
N LEU A 207 -7.55 16.54 -4.94
CA LEU A 207 -6.23 16.53 -4.30
C LEU A 207 -5.18 17.25 -5.14
N ALA A 208 -5.13 16.98 -6.45
CA ALA A 208 -4.22 17.67 -7.36
C ALA A 208 -4.45 19.19 -7.32
N LYS A 209 -5.71 19.63 -7.39
CA LYS A 209 -6.07 21.05 -7.24
C LYS A 209 -5.62 21.60 -5.90
N ALA A 210 -5.92 20.93 -4.78
CA ALA A 210 -5.53 21.40 -3.45
C ALA A 210 -4.00 21.60 -3.32
N HIS A 211 -3.19 20.70 -3.89
CA HIS A 211 -1.73 20.87 -3.87
C HIS A 211 -1.24 22.03 -4.73
N ILE A 212 -1.85 22.26 -5.89
CA ILE A 212 -1.51 23.36 -6.80
C ILE A 212 -1.96 24.71 -6.20
N GLU A 213 -3.17 24.76 -5.66
CA GLU A 213 -3.72 25.93 -4.96
C GLU A 213 -2.86 26.29 -3.76
N ALA A 214 -2.49 25.33 -2.92
CA ALA A 214 -1.58 25.56 -1.80
C ALA A 214 -0.22 26.11 -2.25
N LYS A 215 0.34 25.59 -3.36
CA LYS A 215 1.57 26.15 -3.95
C LYS A 215 1.38 27.61 -4.32
N PHE A 216 0.32 27.94 -5.05
CA PHE A 216 0.04 29.30 -5.47
C PHE A 216 -0.15 30.24 -4.27
N THR A 217 -0.81 29.76 -3.22
CA THR A 217 -0.97 30.51 -1.96
C THR A 217 0.38 30.85 -1.31
N TRP A 218 1.37 29.94 -1.37
CA TRP A 218 2.74 30.26 -0.96
C TRP A 218 3.40 31.31 -1.85
N ASP A 219 3.20 31.22 -3.17
CA ASP A 219 3.82 32.13 -4.13
C ASP A 219 3.33 33.59 -3.95
N ILE A 220 2.11 33.79 -3.43
CA ILE A 220 1.57 35.14 -3.15
C ILE A 220 1.83 35.64 -1.72
N GLY A 221 2.57 34.89 -0.90
CA GLY A 221 3.08 35.37 0.39
C GLY A 221 2.35 34.87 1.65
N ALA A 222 1.56 33.80 1.55
CA ALA A 222 0.98 33.19 2.75
C ALA A 222 2.04 32.65 3.71
N THR A 223 1.71 32.67 5.00
CA THR A 223 2.55 32.23 6.11
C THR A 223 2.22 30.80 6.54
N GLU A 224 3.15 30.17 7.27
CA GLU A 224 2.95 28.81 7.80
C GLU A 224 1.70 28.71 8.68
N ASN A 225 1.47 29.72 9.53
CA ASN A 225 0.31 29.75 10.43
C ASN A 225 -1.02 29.82 9.66
N GLU A 226 -1.09 30.59 8.57
CA GLU A 226 -2.32 30.69 7.76
C GLU A 226 -2.65 29.38 7.04
N MET A 227 -1.63 28.60 6.67
CA MET A 227 -1.80 27.37 5.91
C MET A 227 -1.89 26.11 6.76
N GLN A 228 -1.51 26.16 8.04
CA GLN A 228 -1.36 25.00 8.92
C GLN A 228 -2.57 24.05 8.87
N GLU A 229 -3.78 24.58 9.03
CA GLU A 229 -5.01 23.78 9.04
C GLU A 229 -5.32 23.19 7.65
N ALA A 230 -5.08 23.94 6.57
CA ALA A 230 -5.24 23.45 5.21
C ALA A 230 -4.25 22.31 4.89
N LEU A 231 -2.99 22.42 5.32
CA LEU A 231 -1.99 21.38 5.13
C LEU A 231 -2.33 20.09 5.90
N LEU A 232 -2.86 20.22 7.12
CA LEU A 232 -3.35 19.08 7.89
C LEU A 232 -4.50 18.37 7.16
N LEU A 233 -5.45 19.12 6.60
CA LEU A 233 -6.54 18.55 5.82
C LEU A 233 -6.06 17.90 4.52
N ILE A 234 -5.05 18.46 3.85
CA ILE A 234 -4.39 17.82 2.69
C ILE A 234 -3.76 16.49 3.11
N ARG A 235 -2.99 16.46 4.20
CA ARG A 235 -2.40 15.23 4.75
C ARG A 235 -3.48 14.17 5.00
N GLN A 236 -4.55 14.55 5.71
CA GLN A 236 -5.67 13.68 6.06
C GLN A 236 -6.43 13.17 4.82
N ALA A 237 -6.64 14.03 3.83
CA ALA A 237 -7.32 13.67 2.59
C ALA A 237 -6.48 12.71 1.75
N GLN A 238 -5.19 13.00 1.60
CA GLN A 238 -4.26 12.17 0.83
C GLN A 238 -4.03 10.83 1.51
N TRP A 239 -3.91 10.78 2.84
CA TRP A 239 -3.80 9.53 3.60
C TRP A 239 -5.01 8.60 3.32
N ARG A 240 -6.23 9.13 3.39
CA ARG A 240 -7.45 8.36 3.10
C ARG A 240 -7.53 7.93 1.65
N TRP A 241 -7.22 8.82 0.71
CA TRP A 241 -7.12 8.45 -0.70
C TRP A 241 -6.15 7.29 -0.88
N ASP A 242 -4.92 7.45 -0.40
CA ASP A 242 -3.83 6.50 -0.63
C ASP A 242 -4.12 5.15 0.00
N PHE A 243 -4.64 5.12 1.24
CA PHE A 243 -5.05 3.90 1.92
C PHE A 243 -6.15 3.17 1.13
N GLY A 244 -7.14 3.90 0.61
CA GLY A 244 -8.22 3.34 -0.20
C GLY A 244 -7.79 2.83 -1.59
N VAL A 245 -6.72 3.37 -2.18
CA VAL A 245 -6.28 3.00 -3.55
C VAL A 245 -5.05 2.08 -3.60
N SER A 246 -4.24 2.06 -2.55
CA SER A 246 -2.99 1.28 -2.52
C SER A 246 -3.24 -0.22 -2.39
N SER A 247 -4.41 -0.63 -1.91
CA SER A 247 -4.90 -2.01 -1.98
C SER A 247 -5.73 -2.19 -3.25
N HIS A 248 -5.13 -2.74 -4.31
CA HIS A 248 -5.80 -2.93 -5.60
C HIS A 248 -7.04 -3.84 -5.53
N GLY A 249 -7.07 -4.78 -4.58
CA GLY A 249 -8.23 -5.63 -4.31
C GLY A 249 -9.26 -5.01 -3.36
N GLY A 250 -9.00 -3.82 -2.81
CA GLY A 250 -9.76 -3.24 -1.68
C GLY A 250 -11.24 -3.07 -1.98
N SER A 251 -11.59 -2.61 -3.19
CA SER A 251 -12.97 -2.45 -3.64
C SER A 251 -13.74 -3.77 -3.79
N PHE A 252 -13.07 -4.92 -3.78
CA PHE A 252 -13.69 -6.24 -3.68
C PHE A 252 -13.62 -6.80 -2.25
N HIS A 253 -12.47 -6.68 -1.60
CA HIS A 253 -12.25 -7.20 -0.24
C HIS A 253 -13.20 -6.54 0.77
N ALA A 254 -13.31 -5.21 0.73
CA ALA A 254 -14.23 -4.43 1.55
C ALA A 254 -14.76 -3.21 0.76
N PRO A 255 -15.73 -3.42 -0.17
CA PRO A 255 -16.25 -2.36 -1.05
C PRO A 255 -16.81 -1.16 -0.29
N GLN A 256 -17.63 -1.42 0.73
CA GLN A 256 -18.28 -0.37 1.52
C GLN A 256 -17.26 0.47 2.27
N GLU A 257 -16.27 -0.19 2.88
CA GLU A 257 -15.22 0.49 3.62
C GLU A 257 -14.31 1.30 2.69
N THR A 258 -13.90 0.73 1.56
CA THR A 258 -13.11 1.44 0.55
C THR A 258 -13.83 2.71 0.09
N MET A 259 -15.14 2.62 -0.22
CA MET A 259 -15.92 3.81 -0.62
C MET A 259 -16.09 4.82 0.53
N ARG A 260 -16.27 4.36 1.77
CA ARG A 260 -16.34 5.24 2.96
C ARG A 260 -15.04 6.05 3.11
N ILE A 261 -13.90 5.37 3.05
CA ILE A 261 -12.58 5.96 3.19
C ILE A 261 -12.35 7.02 2.09
N LEU A 262 -12.62 6.68 0.83
CA LEU A 262 -12.51 7.62 -0.29
C LEU A 262 -13.48 8.81 -0.12
N GLY A 263 -14.71 8.57 0.35
CA GLY A 263 -15.67 9.64 0.64
C GLY A 263 -15.20 10.59 1.73
N HIS A 264 -14.58 10.06 2.79
CA HIS A 264 -13.96 10.85 3.85
C HIS A 264 -12.79 11.69 3.32
N GLY A 265 -11.96 11.10 2.44
CA GLY A 265 -10.89 11.82 1.74
C GLY A 265 -11.43 12.99 0.91
N LEU A 266 -12.54 12.78 0.19
CA LEU A 266 -13.20 13.80 -0.61
C LEU A 266 -13.74 14.96 0.24
N ASN A 267 -14.38 14.65 1.38
CA ASN A 267 -14.81 15.67 2.32
C ASN A 267 -13.61 16.51 2.84
N LYS A 268 -12.52 15.84 3.23
CA LYS A 268 -11.32 16.52 3.76
C LYS A 268 -10.65 17.43 2.73
N VAL A 269 -10.53 16.99 1.47
CA VAL A 269 -9.91 17.83 0.44
C VAL A 269 -10.77 19.06 0.11
N PHE A 270 -12.11 18.94 0.10
CA PHE A 270 -12.96 20.12 -0.07
C PHE A 270 -12.83 21.11 1.09
N GLN A 271 -12.72 20.63 2.33
CA GLN A 271 -12.43 21.48 3.48
C GLN A 271 -11.08 22.19 3.32
N ALA A 272 -10.04 21.46 2.88
CA ALA A 272 -8.72 22.04 2.61
C ALA A 272 -8.80 23.16 1.56
N ARG A 273 -9.42 22.90 0.40
CA ARG A 273 -9.59 23.88 -0.67
C ARG A 273 -10.38 25.11 -0.22
N MET A 274 -11.40 24.93 0.62
CA MET A 274 -12.15 26.05 1.21
C MET A 274 -11.26 26.91 2.11
N LEU A 275 -10.40 26.32 2.94
CA LEU A 275 -9.47 27.08 3.77
C LEU A 275 -8.41 27.80 2.92
N ILE A 276 -7.86 27.12 1.91
CA ILE A 276 -6.91 27.73 0.97
C ILE A 276 -7.55 28.94 0.27
N SER A 277 -8.79 28.81 -0.19
CA SER A 277 -9.54 29.92 -0.80
C SER A 277 -9.71 31.10 0.15
N LYS A 278 -9.98 30.87 1.44
CA LYS A 278 -10.04 31.96 2.45
C LYS A 278 -8.70 32.68 2.60
N VAL A 279 -7.59 31.94 2.61
CA VAL A 279 -6.24 32.53 2.67
C VAL A 279 -5.96 33.34 1.41
N LEU A 280 -6.28 32.81 0.22
CA LEU A 280 -6.13 33.54 -1.05
C LEU A 280 -6.87 34.88 -1.03
N VAL A 281 -8.14 34.89 -0.56
CA VAL A 281 -8.94 36.11 -0.44
C VAL A 281 -8.34 37.09 0.57
N ALA A 282 -7.83 36.61 1.72
CA ALA A 282 -7.16 37.46 2.71
C ALA A 282 -5.88 38.12 2.14
N HIS A 283 -5.22 37.46 1.18
CA HIS A 283 -4.09 37.98 0.42
C HIS A 283 -4.51 38.74 -0.86
N GLY A 284 -5.80 39.08 -1.01
CA GLY A 284 -6.31 39.91 -2.10
C GLY A 284 -6.53 39.19 -3.43
N TYR A 285 -6.48 37.86 -3.47
CA TYR A 285 -6.72 37.06 -4.67
C TYR A 285 -8.12 36.42 -4.67
N THR A 286 -8.97 36.81 -5.62
CA THR A 286 -10.37 36.37 -5.71
C THR A 286 -10.71 35.54 -6.95
N ASP A 287 -9.77 35.41 -7.89
CA ASP A 287 -9.94 34.63 -9.11
C ASP A 287 -9.69 33.13 -8.87
N ASN A 288 -9.92 32.31 -9.89
CA ASN A 288 -9.56 30.90 -9.85
C ASN A 288 -8.05 30.72 -10.02
N VAL A 289 -7.42 29.93 -9.16
CA VAL A 289 -5.99 29.59 -9.28
C VAL A 289 -5.71 28.95 -10.65
N PRO A 290 -4.73 29.46 -11.41
CA PRO A 290 -4.35 28.87 -12.70
C PRO A 290 -3.84 27.44 -12.51
N LEU A 291 -4.47 26.48 -13.19
CA LEU A 291 -4.04 25.09 -13.16
C LEU A 291 -3.08 24.79 -14.31
N PRO A 292 -1.92 24.16 -14.05
CA PRO A 292 -1.02 23.69 -15.10
C PRO A 292 -1.68 22.59 -15.94
N ASP A 293 -1.19 22.40 -17.16
CA ASP A 293 -1.55 21.25 -17.96
C ASP A 293 -0.85 19.99 -17.42
N ILE A 294 -1.62 19.12 -16.78
CA ILE A 294 -1.18 17.83 -16.24
C ILE A 294 -1.96 16.66 -16.88
N THR A 295 -2.41 16.85 -18.12
CA THR A 295 -3.28 15.88 -18.84
C THR A 295 -2.56 14.58 -19.22
N THR A 296 -1.23 14.56 -19.20
CA THR A 296 -0.42 13.35 -19.41
C THR A 296 0.59 13.17 -18.30
N LYS A 297 1.07 11.93 -18.14
CA LYS A 297 2.15 11.60 -17.20
C LYS A 297 3.36 12.50 -17.40
N GLU A 298 3.79 12.71 -18.63
CA GLU A 298 4.98 13.49 -19.00
C GLU A 298 4.84 14.94 -18.58
N LYS A 299 3.67 15.55 -18.84
CA LYS A 299 3.40 16.94 -18.45
C LYS A 299 3.34 17.10 -16.93
N ALA A 300 2.73 16.14 -16.23
CA ALA A 300 2.72 16.13 -14.76
C ALA A 300 4.12 15.99 -14.16
N GLN A 301 4.96 15.11 -14.71
CA GLN A 301 6.36 14.93 -14.29
C GLN A 301 7.20 16.19 -14.54
N GLN A 302 7.03 16.82 -15.70
CA GLN A 302 7.68 18.08 -16.03
C GLN A 302 7.26 19.20 -15.08
N TYR A 303 5.95 19.31 -14.76
CA TYR A 303 5.44 20.34 -13.86
C TYR A 303 6.04 20.27 -12.45
N ILE A 304 6.28 19.06 -11.92
CA ILE A 304 6.94 18.89 -10.62
C ILE A 304 8.47 18.94 -10.70
N GLY A 305 9.03 19.12 -11.90
CA GLY A 305 10.45 19.31 -12.16
C GLY A 305 11.29 18.04 -12.14
N LEU A 306 10.74 16.90 -12.58
CA LEU A 306 11.51 15.68 -12.79
C LEU A 306 12.20 15.69 -14.16
N ASP A 307 13.51 15.45 -14.19
CA ASP A 307 14.24 15.19 -15.42
C ASP A 307 14.13 13.71 -15.79
N MET A 308 13.04 13.37 -16.48
CA MET A 308 12.75 11.98 -16.84
C MET A 308 13.73 11.40 -17.86
N ALA A 309 14.53 12.22 -18.56
CA ALA A 309 15.58 11.70 -19.44
C ALA A 309 16.75 11.18 -18.60
N VAL A 310 17.19 11.95 -17.60
CA VAL A 310 18.23 11.55 -16.66
C VAL A 310 17.79 10.34 -15.83
N GLU A 311 16.60 10.38 -15.22
CA GLU A 311 16.08 9.27 -14.39
C GLU A 311 16.02 7.94 -15.16
N LYS A 312 15.60 7.97 -16.43
CA LYS A 312 15.56 6.78 -17.28
C LYS A 312 16.97 6.31 -17.66
N ALA A 313 17.86 7.22 -18.04
CA ALA A 313 19.24 6.88 -18.40
C ALA A 313 19.99 6.23 -17.22
N ASP A 314 19.86 6.80 -16.02
CA ASP A 314 20.49 6.27 -14.81
C ASP A 314 19.91 4.90 -14.44
N LYS A 315 18.59 4.72 -14.56
CA LYS A 315 17.95 3.42 -14.31
C LYS A 315 18.37 2.37 -15.35
N ASP A 316 18.44 2.74 -16.62
CA ASP A 316 18.88 1.85 -17.70
C ASP A 316 20.34 1.42 -17.49
N LYS A 317 21.22 2.35 -17.09
CA LYS A 317 22.61 2.03 -16.75
C LYS A 317 22.67 1.04 -15.59
N PHE A 318 21.92 1.30 -14.51
CA PHE A 318 21.83 0.39 -13.38
C PHE A 318 21.38 -1.03 -13.79
N LEU A 319 20.36 -1.14 -14.63
CA LEU A 319 19.84 -2.44 -15.08
C LEU A 319 20.79 -3.18 -16.02
N LYS A 320 21.55 -2.47 -16.85
CA LYS A 320 22.46 -3.08 -17.84
C LYS A 320 23.84 -3.42 -17.28
N GLU A 321 24.31 -2.68 -16.29
CA GLU A 321 25.66 -2.83 -15.73
C GLU A 321 25.62 -3.52 -14.36
N ILE A 322 24.85 -2.98 -13.41
CA ILE A 322 24.93 -3.39 -12.00
C ILE A 322 24.14 -4.68 -11.72
N VAL A 323 22.94 -4.83 -12.29
CA VAL A 323 22.12 -6.03 -12.06
C VAL A 323 22.81 -7.31 -12.58
N PRO A 324 23.41 -7.33 -13.79
CA PRO A 324 24.16 -8.51 -14.25
C PRO A 324 25.35 -8.85 -13.34
N GLU A 325 26.09 -7.86 -12.84
CA GLU A 325 27.18 -8.08 -11.88
C GLU A 325 26.67 -8.73 -10.58
N TRP A 326 25.55 -8.25 -10.06
CA TRP A 326 24.91 -8.86 -8.88
C TRP A 326 24.52 -10.31 -9.12
N LEU A 327 23.91 -10.62 -10.26
CA LEU A 327 23.51 -11.98 -10.60
C LEU A 327 24.73 -12.90 -10.81
N GLN A 328 25.80 -12.40 -11.42
CA GLN A 328 27.05 -13.16 -11.58
C GLN A 328 27.68 -13.49 -10.21
N LYS A 329 27.74 -12.51 -9.30
CA LYS A 329 28.25 -12.71 -7.94
C LYS A 329 27.38 -13.67 -7.15
N ALA A 330 26.06 -13.53 -7.25
CA ALA A 330 25.10 -14.42 -6.61
C ALA A 330 25.25 -15.88 -7.08
N LYS A 331 25.42 -16.09 -8.39
CA LYS A 331 25.68 -17.41 -8.98
C LYS A 331 27.02 -17.98 -8.53
N ALA A 332 28.09 -17.18 -8.50
CA ALA A 332 29.39 -17.61 -7.99
C ALA A 332 29.34 -18.04 -6.51
N ASN A 333 28.45 -17.42 -5.73
CA ASN A 333 28.23 -17.74 -4.32
C ASN A 333 27.15 -18.82 -4.09
N GLY A 334 26.64 -19.46 -5.15
CA GLY A 334 25.62 -20.51 -5.05
C GLY A 334 24.27 -20.04 -4.52
N ARG A 335 23.92 -18.76 -4.70
CA ARG A 335 22.64 -18.17 -4.25
C ARG A 335 21.49 -18.34 -5.24
N ILE A 336 21.81 -18.61 -6.51
CA ILE A 336 20.85 -18.88 -7.58
C ILE A 336 21.25 -20.22 -8.21
N VAL A 337 20.28 -21.10 -8.43
CA VAL A 337 20.49 -22.36 -9.15
C VAL A 337 20.55 -22.04 -10.65
N ASN A 338 21.48 -22.69 -11.36
CA ASN A 338 21.71 -22.48 -12.80
C ASN A 338 20.50 -22.71 -13.68
#